data_AF-A0A2W4YLT9-F1
#
_entry.id   AF-A0A2W4YLT9-F1
#
_cell.length_a   1.000
_cell.length_b   1.000
_cell.length_c   1.000
_cell.angle_alpha   90.00
_cell.angle_beta   90.00
_cell.angle_gamma   90.00
#
_symmetry.space_group_name_H-M   'P 1'
#
loop_
_entity.id
_entity.type
_entity.pdbx_description
1 polymer ?
#
loop_
_entity_poly.entity_id
_entity_poly.type
_entity_poly.pdbx_seq_one_letter_code
_entity_poly.pdbx_strand_id
1 'polypeptide(L)'
;MGQPAIQQIYVTSLQRKLAALAAAETDATQRAALEQRHLGYVARAEEIVRQRIIPAHQRAASFLRSERSQAGEDPGASRLPRGAEYYAALLRLETTTDLTPAQIHRIGLDRVATLNNELDIALRRVGLTEGPVGARLTQLTLDPRYSYEDSDAGRAQLLADVRARITRVMERAPQWFGRMPQAPLEVRRVPAFLEAAAPGAYYSPPALDGSTPGIYYINLRALGEMTRIDLPTQDFHEAAPGHHFQIALAQELTDSPLLLRLVSFNAYSEGWGLYAEELADEQGFHEGDPVGRIGFLRWQLWRAARLVVDTGLHAQGW
;
A
#
# COMPACT_ATOMS: atom_id res chain seq x y z
N MET A 1 -12.80 13.73 24.28
CA MET A 1 -13.37 12.66 25.15
C MET A 1 -13.47 11.40 24.30
N GLY A 2 -12.91 10.28 24.75
CA GLY A 2 -12.81 9.06 23.95
C GLY A 2 -14.19 8.43 23.72
N GLN A 3 -14.40 7.83 22.54
CA GLN A 3 -15.62 7.09 22.23
C GLN A 3 -15.92 6.04 23.33
N PRO A 4 -17.19 5.85 23.72
CA PRO A 4 -17.61 4.77 24.63
C PRO A 4 -17.05 3.41 24.21
N ALA A 5 -16.76 2.52 25.17
CA ALA A 5 -16.16 1.20 24.89
C ALA A 5 -16.97 0.37 23.87
N ILE A 6 -18.30 0.41 23.95
CA ILE A 6 -19.23 -0.21 22.99
C ILE A 6 -19.03 0.28 21.55
N GLN A 7 -18.60 1.54 21.36
CA GLN A 7 -18.35 2.13 20.04
C GLN A 7 -16.91 1.92 19.55
N GLN A 8 -16.03 1.40 20.39
CA GLN A 8 -14.64 1.12 19.99
C GLN A 8 -14.60 0.00 18.94
N ILE A 9 -13.67 0.11 17.98
CA ILE A 9 -13.53 -0.86 16.89
C ILE A 9 -13.29 -2.30 17.39
N TYR A 10 -12.65 -2.46 18.54
CA TYR A 10 -12.46 -3.75 19.19
C TYR A 10 -13.80 -4.45 19.49
N VAL A 11 -14.82 -3.69 19.95
CA VAL A 11 -16.15 -4.22 20.28
C VAL A 11 -17.03 -4.32 19.05
N THR A 12 -17.10 -3.27 18.23
CA THR A 12 -17.96 -3.27 17.04
C THR A 12 -17.52 -4.29 16.00
N SER A 13 -16.21 -4.51 15.83
CA SER A 13 -15.72 -5.60 14.98
C SER A 13 -16.04 -6.99 15.55
N LEU A 14 -16.04 -7.16 16.88
CA LEU A 14 -16.43 -8.44 17.49
C LEU A 14 -17.92 -8.69 17.27
N GLN A 15 -18.77 -7.70 17.56
CA GLN A 15 -20.22 -7.78 17.34
C GLN A 15 -20.55 -8.19 15.90
N ARG A 16 -19.92 -7.55 14.91
CA ARG A 16 -20.10 -7.89 13.49
C ARG A 16 -19.73 -9.35 13.19
N LYS A 17 -18.61 -9.84 13.72
CA LYS A 17 -18.17 -11.24 13.52
C LYS A 17 -19.11 -12.24 14.20
N LEU A 18 -19.56 -11.93 15.42
CA LEU A 18 -20.53 -12.75 16.16
C LEU A 18 -21.90 -12.78 15.47
N ALA A 19 -22.36 -11.65 14.91
CA ALA A 19 -23.57 -11.57 14.13
C ALA A 19 -23.48 -12.42 12.84
N ALA A 20 -22.34 -12.36 12.13
CA ALA A 20 -22.11 -13.19 10.95
C ALA A 20 -22.10 -14.70 11.30
N LEU A 21 -21.50 -15.07 12.43
CA LEU A 21 -21.50 -16.45 12.92
C LEU A 21 -22.92 -16.94 13.24
N ALA A 22 -23.72 -16.13 13.93
CA ALA A 22 -25.11 -16.47 14.23
C ALA A 22 -25.97 -16.56 12.95
N ALA A 23 -25.75 -15.67 11.98
CA ALA A 23 -26.47 -15.68 10.70
C ALA A 23 -26.15 -16.92 9.85
N ALA A 24 -24.99 -17.55 10.05
CA ALA A 24 -24.63 -18.79 9.39
C ALA A 24 -25.34 -20.03 9.98
N GLU A 25 -25.93 -19.92 11.18
CA GLU A 25 -26.65 -21.01 11.83
C GLU A 25 -28.10 -21.10 11.31
N THR A 26 -28.40 -22.20 10.61
CA THR A 26 -29.71 -22.44 10.00
C THR A 26 -30.77 -22.84 11.02
N ASP A 27 -30.39 -23.55 12.09
CA ASP A 27 -31.32 -23.98 13.14
C ASP A 27 -31.71 -22.78 14.03
N ALA A 28 -33.01 -22.50 14.12
CA ALA A 28 -33.51 -21.33 14.84
C ALA A 28 -33.25 -21.39 16.35
N THR A 29 -33.31 -22.57 16.95
CA THR A 29 -33.08 -22.76 18.39
C THR A 29 -31.59 -22.62 18.71
N GLN A 30 -30.71 -23.19 17.91
CA GLN A 30 -29.26 -23.07 18.07
C GLN A 30 -28.80 -21.63 17.82
N ARG A 31 -29.34 -20.95 16.81
CA ARG A 31 -29.07 -19.54 16.54
C ARG A 31 -29.47 -18.65 17.71
N ALA A 32 -30.67 -18.82 18.28
CA ALA A 32 -31.08 -18.06 19.46
C ALA A 32 -30.16 -18.31 20.67
N ALA A 33 -29.71 -19.56 20.87
CA ALA A 33 -28.75 -19.89 21.92
C ALA A 33 -27.37 -19.26 21.68
N LEU A 34 -26.91 -19.19 20.43
CA LEU A 34 -25.68 -18.50 20.03
C LEU A 34 -25.78 -17.00 20.29
N GLU A 35 -26.84 -16.36 19.82
CA GLU A 35 -27.08 -14.92 20.02
C GLU A 35 -27.09 -14.55 21.51
N GLN A 36 -27.75 -15.36 22.34
CA GLN A 36 -27.75 -15.15 23.80
C GLN A 36 -26.34 -15.26 24.40
N ARG A 37 -25.53 -16.24 23.98
CA ARG A 37 -24.13 -16.36 24.40
C ARG A 37 -23.27 -15.19 23.93
N HIS A 38 -23.51 -14.72 22.70
CA HIS A 38 -22.76 -13.61 22.09
C HIS A 38 -22.91 -12.32 22.90
N LEU A 39 -24.10 -12.05 23.48
CA LEU A 39 -24.29 -10.91 24.38
C LEU A 39 -23.31 -10.94 25.57
N GLY A 40 -23.07 -12.11 26.16
CA GLY A 40 -22.10 -12.28 27.23
C GLY A 40 -20.65 -12.00 26.79
N TYR A 41 -20.29 -12.41 25.57
CA TYR A 41 -18.98 -12.10 25.00
C TYR A 41 -18.80 -10.61 24.71
N VAL A 42 -19.83 -9.95 24.20
CA VAL A 42 -19.83 -8.50 23.92
C VAL A 42 -19.68 -7.72 25.23
N ALA A 43 -20.46 -8.04 26.26
CA ALA A 43 -20.36 -7.40 27.57
C ALA A 43 -18.95 -7.56 28.20
N ARG A 44 -18.37 -8.77 28.11
CA ARG A 44 -17.00 -9.03 28.55
C ARG A 44 -15.97 -8.23 27.74
N ALA A 45 -16.14 -8.14 26.43
CA ALA A 45 -15.25 -7.37 25.57
C ALA A 45 -15.30 -5.87 25.90
N GLU A 46 -16.49 -5.31 26.11
CA GLU A 46 -16.66 -3.93 26.55
C GLU A 46 -15.96 -3.65 27.88
N GLU A 47 -16.09 -4.57 28.85
CA GLU A 47 -15.42 -4.45 30.13
C GLU A 47 -13.90 -4.42 29.96
N ILE A 48 -13.33 -5.37 29.20
CA ILE A 48 -11.89 -5.42 28.91
C ILE A 48 -11.43 -4.14 28.21
N VAL A 49 -12.17 -3.68 27.20
CA VAL A 49 -11.83 -2.47 26.44
C VAL A 49 -11.82 -1.25 27.36
N ARG A 50 -12.86 -1.09 28.18
CA ARG A 50 -13.03 0.02 29.11
C ARG A 50 -11.98 0.03 30.22
N GLN A 51 -11.72 -1.12 30.85
CA GLN A 51 -10.90 -1.20 32.07
C GLN A 51 -9.42 -1.48 31.79
N ARG A 52 -9.07 -2.07 30.64
CA ARG A 52 -7.70 -2.52 30.36
C ARG A 52 -7.11 -1.82 29.14
N ILE A 53 -7.81 -1.85 28.00
CA ILE A 53 -7.26 -1.37 26.71
C ILE A 53 -7.22 0.16 26.66
N ILE A 54 -8.35 0.84 26.93
CA ILE A 54 -8.39 2.32 26.92
C ILE A 54 -7.39 2.90 27.92
N PRO A 55 -7.31 2.43 29.19
CA PRO A 55 -6.29 2.92 30.12
C PRO A 55 -4.86 2.64 29.68
N ALA A 56 -4.58 1.51 29.01
CA ALA A 56 -3.25 1.22 28.48
C ALA A 56 -2.83 2.21 27.39
N HIS A 57 -3.71 2.51 26.43
CA HIS A 57 -3.48 3.53 25.41
C HIS A 57 -3.31 4.92 26.02
N GLN A 58 -4.09 5.25 27.05
CA GLN A 58 -3.93 6.52 27.79
C GLN A 58 -2.56 6.62 28.47
N ARG A 59 -2.06 5.54 29.09
CA ARG A 59 -0.72 5.53 29.68
C ARG A 59 0.37 5.72 28.63
N ALA A 60 0.26 5.01 27.50
CA ALA A 60 1.20 5.18 26.39
C ALA A 60 1.19 6.61 25.83
N ALA A 61 0.01 7.20 25.63
CA ALA A 61 -0.11 8.58 25.17
C ALA A 61 0.43 9.60 26.17
N SER A 62 0.21 9.39 27.47
CA SER A 62 0.79 10.24 28.52
C SER A 62 2.30 10.16 28.56
N PHE A 63 2.88 8.97 28.39
CA PHE A 63 4.33 8.77 28.30
C PHE A 63 4.91 9.50 27.07
N LEU A 64 4.33 9.31 25.88
CA LEU A 64 4.80 10.02 24.68
C LEU A 64 4.71 11.55 24.82
N ARG A 65 3.70 12.06 25.55
CA ARG A 65 3.60 13.50 25.83
C ARG A 65 4.64 13.98 26.83
N SER A 66 4.99 13.19 27.85
CA SER A 66 6.03 13.57 28.82
C SER A 66 7.42 13.62 28.20
N GLU A 67 7.69 12.75 27.23
CA GLU A 67 8.97 12.71 26.52
C GLU A 67 9.10 13.78 25.42
N ARG A 68 8.01 14.49 25.08
CA ARG A 68 7.99 15.41 23.93
C ARG A 68 9.05 16.52 24.04
N SER A 69 9.30 17.06 25.22
CA SER A 69 10.31 18.11 25.41
C SER A 69 11.76 17.61 25.25
N GLN A 70 11.97 16.29 25.26
CA GLN A 70 13.27 15.68 25.03
C GLN A 70 13.49 15.31 23.55
N ALA A 71 12.45 15.41 22.71
CA ALA A 71 12.58 15.19 21.28
C ALA A 71 13.27 16.39 20.63
N GLY A 72 14.35 16.13 19.89
CA GLY A 72 15.00 17.15 19.05
C GLY A 72 14.20 17.46 17.78
N GLU A 73 14.56 18.55 17.11
CA GLU A 73 13.92 19.00 15.86
C GLU A 73 14.57 18.42 14.60
N ASP A 74 15.80 17.91 14.72
CA ASP A 74 16.53 17.29 13.61
C ASP A 74 15.84 15.96 13.19
N PRO A 75 15.42 15.83 11.92
CA PRO A 75 14.74 14.64 11.41
C PRO A 75 15.69 13.47 11.14
N GLY A 76 17.00 13.73 11.08
CA GLY A 76 18.04 12.77 10.71
C GLY A 76 18.29 11.71 11.79
N ALA A 77 18.41 10.45 11.38
CA ALA A 77 18.91 9.39 12.28
C ALA A 77 20.36 9.67 12.73
N SER A 78 21.11 10.45 11.95
CA SER A 78 22.45 10.95 12.26
C SER A 78 22.55 11.66 13.61
N ARG A 79 21.47 12.27 14.11
CA ARG A 79 21.46 12.93 15.43
C ARG A 79 21.55 11.97 16.62
N LEU A 80 21.23 10.69 16.41
CA LEU A 80 21.22 9.70 17.47
C LEU A 80 22.65 9.30 17.84
N PRO A 81 22.90 8.82 19.07
CA PRO A 81 24.16 8.17 19.40
C PRO A 81 24.46 7.05 18.41
N ARG A 82 25.64 7.11 17.74
CA ARG A 82 26.02 6.20 16.64
C ARG A 82 25.03 6.21 15.46
N GLY A 83 24.37 7.34 15.21
CA GLY A 83 23.34 7.50 14.18
C GLY A 83 23.78 7.13 12.77
N ALA A 84 25.01 7.47 12.39
CA ALA A 84 25.58 7.10 11.09
C ALA A 84 25.74 5.57 10.93
N GLU A 85 26.25 4.88 11.96
CA GLU A 85 26.38 3.42 11.97
C GLU A 85 25.00 2.74 11.96
N TYR A 86 24.05 3.29 12.72
CA TYR A 86 22.67 2.83 12.75
C TYR A 86 22.01 2.94 11.37
N TYR A 87 22.11 4.09 10.72
CA TYR A 87 21.52 4.30 9.39
C TYR A 87 22.17 3.41 8.32
N ALA A 88 23.50 3.26 8.34
CA ALA A 88 24.19 2.34 7.44
C ALA A 88 23.77 0.87 7.66
N ALA A 89 23.56 0.46 8.91
CA ALA A 89 23.06 -0.88 9.22
C ALA A 89 21.61 -1.09 8.75
N LEU A 90 20.74 -0.09 8.90
CA LEU A 90 19.39 -0.13 8.36
C LEU A 90 19.37 -0.22 6.84
N LEU A 91 20.20 0.57 6.14
CA LEU A 91 20.32 0.47 4.68
C LEU A 91 20.70 -0.94 4.24
N ARG A 92 21.66 -1.59 4.92
CA ARG A 92 22.02 -2.98 4.63
C ARG A 92 20.85 -3.94 4.87
N LEU A 93 20.12 -3.77 5.98
CA LEU A 93 18.96 -4.61 6.32
C LEU A 93 17.84 -4.47 5.29
N GLU A 94 17.51 -3.24 4.91
CA GLU A 94 16.37 -2.92 4.05
C GLU A 94 16.67 -3.10 2.56
N THR A 95 17.91 -2.84 2.13
CA THR A 95 18.30 -2.94 0.72
C THR A 95 18.94 -4.28 0.36
N THR A 96 19.44 -5.03 1.35
CA THR A 96 20.27 -6.23 1.16
C THR A 96 21.59 -5.99 0.40
N THR A 97 22.00 -4.73 0.26
CA THR A 97 23.26 -4.33 -0.41
C THR A 97 24.28 -3.80 0.58
N ASP A 98 25.54 -3.68 0.13
CA ASP A 98 26.61 -2.97 0.86
C ASP A 98 26.79 -1.52 0.38
N LEU A 99 25.79 -0.95 -0.32
CA LEU A 99 25.87 0.42 -0.80
C LEU A 99 25.87 1.42 0.36
N THR A 100 26.77 2.39 0.29
CA THR A 100 26.83 3.48 1.26
C THR A 100 25.70 4.49 1.04
N PRO A 101 25.31 5.27 2.07
CA PRO A 101 24.36 6.37 1.93
C PRO A 101 24.70 7.32 0.76
N ALA A 102 25.98 7.64 0.57
CA ALA A 102 26.42 8.53 -0.49
C ALA A 102 26.22 7.93 -1.90
N GLN A 103 26.46 6.62 -2.05
CA GLN A 103 26.20 5.92 -3.32
C GLN A 103 24.71 5.87 -3.63
N ILE A 104 23.87 5.56 -2.64
CA ILE A 104 22.40 5.54 -2.82
C ILE A 104 21.87 6.93 -3.16
N HIS A 105 22.36 7.98 -2.48
CA HIS A 105 22.02 9.36 -2.78
C HIS A 105 22.35 9.72 -4.23
N ARG A 106 23.55 9.34 -4.69
CA ARG A 106 23.99 9.58 -6.08
C ARG A 106 23.12 8.84 -7.10
N ILE A 107 22.82 7.56 -6.85
CA ILE A 107 21.89 6.78 -7.69
C ILE A 107 20.52 7.48 -7.77
N GLY A 108 20.01 7.97 -6.65
CA GLY A 108 18.76 8.73 -6.60
C GLY A 108 18.81 9.99 -7.47
N LEU A 109 19.87 10.80 -7.33
CA LEU A 109 20.05 12.03 -8.12
C LEU A 109 20.13 11.73 -9.63
N ASP A 110 20.90 10.71 -10.01
CA ASP A 110 21.07 10.33 -11.42
C ASP A 110 19.75 9.82 -12.02
N ARG A 111 18.97 9.05 -11.24
CA ARG A 111 17.65 8.56 -11.68
C ARG A 111 16.62 9.69 -11.75
N VAL A 112 16.61 10.61 -10.79
CA VAL A 112 15.76 11.82 -10.82
C VAL A 112 16.06 12.65 -12.06
N ALA A 113 17.33 12.87 -12.41
CA ALA A 113 17.71 13.61 -13.62
C ALA A 113 17.22 12.92 -14.89
N THR A 114 17.43 11.61 -15.00
CA THR A 114 16.98 10.81 -16.16
C THR A 114 15.45 10.87 -16.33
N LEU A 115 14.71 10.63 -15.24
CA LEU A 115 13.25 10.64 -15.27
C LEU A 115 12.68 12.03 -15.56
N ASN A 116 13.30 13.11 -15.06
CA ASN A 116 12.88 14.47 -15.41
C ASN A 116 13.02 14.72 -16.92
N ASN A 117 14.08 14.24 -17.56
CA ASN A 117 14.25 14.39 -19.01
C ASN A 117 13.19 13.60 -19.79
N GLU A 118 12.94 12.35 -19.40
CA GLU A 118 11.89 11.52 -20.03
C GLU A 118 10.50 12.16 -19.87
N LEU A 119 10.20 12.68 -18.67
CA LEU A 119 8.97 13.37 -18.38
C LEU A 119 8.83 14.68 -19.16
N ASP A 120 9.89 15.48 -19.30
CA ASP A 120 9.85 16.69 -20.11
C ASP A 120 9.44 16.38 -21.55
N ILE A 121 10.06 15.36 -22.15
CA ILE A 121 9.74 14.90 -23.52
C ILE A 121 8.29 14.43 -23.59
N ALA A 122 7.84 13.60 -22.65
CA ALA A 122 6.50 13.05 -22.64
C ALA A 122 5.42 14.14 -22.44
N LEU A 123 5.64 15.07 -21.51
CA LEU A 123 4.74 16.20 -21.23
C LEU A 123 4.61 17.13 -22.45
N ARG A 124 5.71 17.42 -23.15
CA ARG A 124 5.67 18.22 -24.39
C ARG A 124 4.81 17.57 -25.47
N ARG A 125 4.84 16.23 -25.59
CA ARG A 125 4.03 15.49 -26.58
C ARG A 125 2.52 15.59 -26.32
N VAL A 126 2.11 15.82 -25.08
CA VAL A 126 0.70 16.02 -24.70
C VAL A 126 0.32 17.50 -24.57
N GLY A 127 1.18 18.42 -25.05
CA GLY A 127 0.93 19.86 -25.10
C GLY A 127 1.32 20.64 -23.84
N LEU A 128 1.98 20.02 -22.86
CA LEU A 128 2.48 20.67 -21.65
C LEU A 128 3.95 21.07 -21.83
N THR A 129 4.19 22.26 -22.38
CA THR A 129 5.54 22.74 -22.80
C THR A 129 6.19 23.75 -21.87
N GLU A 130 5.41 24.45 -21.03
CA GLU A 130 5.87 25.58 -20.22
C GLU A 130 6.16 25.19 -18.76
N GLY A 131 7.26 25.69 -18.21
CA GLY A 131 7.61 25.53 -16.79
C GLY A 131 8.33 24.22 -16.42
N PRO A 132 8.74 24.08 -15.14
CA PRO A 132 9.43 22.89 -14.66
C PRO A 132 8.52 21.64 -14.72
N VAL A 133 9.12 20.46 -14.85
CA VAL A 133 8.41 19.17 -14.94
C VAL A 133 7.41 18.99 -13.80
N GLY A 134 7.81 19.31 -12.57
CA GLY A 134 6.94 19.21 -11.39
C GLY A 134 5.65 20.03 -11.52
N ALA A 135 5.73 21.27 -12.02
CA ALA A 135 4.57 22.13 -12.19
C ALA A 135 3.61 21.58 -13.26
N ARG A 136 4.15 21.05 -14.36
CA ARG A 136 3.36 20.42 -15.43
C ARG A 136 2.73 19.10 -14.99
N LEU A 137 3.42 18.31 -14.17
CA LEU A 137 2.84 17.12 -13.54
C LEU A 137 1.69 17.51 -12.60
N THR A 138 1.85 18.56 -11.78
CA THR A 138 0.77 19.08 -10.93
C THR A 138 -0.44 19.51 -11.77
N GLN A 139 -0.21 20.25 -12.86
CA GLN A 139 -1.27 20.62 -13.80
C GLN A 139 -2.00 19.39 -14.34
N LEU A 140 -1.27 18.35 -14.76
CA LEU A 140 -1.86 17.12 -15.28
C LEU A 140 -2.67 16.38 -14.21
N THR A 141 -2.15 16.25 -12.99
CA THR A 141 -2.85 15.58 -11.87
C THR A 141 -4.11 16.30 -11.40
N LEU A 142 -4.17 17.62 -11.60
CA LEU A 142 -5.33 18.44 -11.23
C LEU A 142 -6.34 18.59 -12.37
N ASP A 143 -6.03 18.07 -13.57
CA ASP A 143 -6.93 18.17 -14.71
C ASP A 143 -8.16 17.27 -14.51
N PRO A 144 -9.38 17.84 -14.50
CA PRO A 144 -10.61 17.08 -14.26
C PRO A 144 -10.84 15.92 -15.25
N ARG A 145 -10.21 15.95 -16.43
CA ARG A 145 -10.28 14.85 -17.42
C ARG A 145 -9.73 13.54 -16.88
N TYR A 146 -8.82 13.59 -15.92
CA TYR A 146 -8.18 12.40 -15.32
C TYR A 146 -8.73 12.07 -13.94
N SER A 147 -9.71 12.83 -13.46
CA SER A 147 -10.36 12.57 -12.18
C SER A 147 -11.51 11.57 -12.33
N TYR A 148 -11.79 10.86 -11.24
CA TYR A 148 -13.08 10.20 -11.05
C TYR A 148 -14.04 11.17 -10.39
N GLU A 149 -15.32 11.08 -10.74
CA GLU A 149 -16.38 11.83 -10.08
C GLU A 149 -16.49 11.43 -8.60
N ASP A 150 -16.54 12.37 -7.67
CA ASP A 150 -16.71 12.07 -6.24
C ASP A 150 -18.15 11.69 -5.90
N SER A 151 -18.57 10.52 -6.38
CA SER A 151 -19.89 9.93 -6.17
C SER A 151 -19.78 8.41 -6.02
N ASP A 152 -20.88 7.75 -5.65
CA ASP A 152 -20.93 6.28 -5.65
C ASP A 152 -20.72 5.70 -7.05
N ALA A 153 -21.19 6.41 -8.09
CA ALA A 153 -20.97 6.04 -9.48
C ALA A 153 -19.49 6.13 -9.86
N GLY A 154 -18.79 7.20 -9.48
CA GLY A 154 -17.35 7.32 -9.74
C GLY A 154 -16.50 6.31 -8.97
N ARG A 155 -16.88 5.98 -7.73
CA ARG A 155 -16.28 4.88 -6.94
C ARG A 155 -16.46 3.52 -7.61
N ALA A 156 -17.67 3.25 -8.13
CA ALA A 156 -17.95 2.03 -8.86
C ALA A 156 -17.15 1.97 -10.18
N GLN A 157 -17.05 3.08 -10.91
CA GLN A 157 -16.26 3.18 -12.14
C GLN A 157 -14.78 2.93 -11.88
N LEU A 158 -14.22 3.50 -10.81
CA LEU A 158 -12.82 3.28 -10.42
C LEU A 158 -12.55 1.79 -10.21
N LEU A 159 -13.37 1.12 -9.40
CA LEU A 159 -13.23 -0.31 -9.16
C LEU A 159 -13.40 -1.14 -10.44
N ALA A 160 -14.29 -0.73 -11.35
CA ALA A 160 -14.49 -1.39 -12.63
C ALA A 160 -13.25 -1.27 -13.54
N ASP A 161 -12.66 -0.08 -13.63
CA ASP A 161 -11.45 0.17 -14.42
C ASP A 161 -10.27 -0.68 -13.93
N VAL A 162 -10.08 -0.74 -12.61
CA VAL A 162 -9.01 -1.54 -11.99
C VAL A 162 -9.22 -3.03 -12.26
N ARG A 163 -10.44 -3.54 -12.07
CA ARG A 163 -10.77 -4.93 -12.38
C ARG A 163 -10.53 -5.25 -13.85
N ALA A 164 -10.95 -4.38 -14.75
CA ALA A 164 -10.72 -4.56 -16.19
C ALA A 164 -9.23 -4.60 -16.53
N ARG A 165 -8.41 -3.74 -15.89
CA ARG A 165 -6.95 -3.75 -16.08
C ARG A 165 -6.32 -5.03 -15.58
N ILE A 166 -6.68 -5.49 -14.38
CA ILE A 166 -6.18 -6.75 -13.81
C ILE A 166 -6.58 -7.93 -14.70
N THR A 167 -7.82 -7.99 -15.19
CA THR A 167 -8.24 -9.03 -16.14
C THR A 167 -7.35 -9.07 -17.38
N ARG A 168 -7.07 -7.92 -18.00
CA ARG A 168 -6.17 -7.84 -19.17
C ARG A 168 -4.75 -8.29 -18.86
N VAL A 169 -4.23 -7.98 -17.65
CA VAL A 169 -2.92 -8.50 -17.23
C VAL A 169 -2.98 -10.02 -17.09
N MET A 170 -3.97 -10.56 -16.40
CA MET A 170 -4.11 -12.01 -16.19
C MET A 170 -4.25 -12.80 -17.50
N GLU A 171 -4.90 -12.22 -18.52
CA GLU A 171 -5.00 -12.81 -19.86
C GLU A 171 -3.65 -12.87 -20.60
N ARG A 172 -2.77 -11.90 -20.37
CA ARG A 172 -1.48 -11.78 -21.07
C ARG A 172 -0.31 -12.39 -20.29
N ALA A 173 -0.39 -12.40 -18.96
CA ALA A 173 0.65 -12.85 -18.06
C ALA A 173 1.22 -14.26 -18.35
N PRO A 174 0.46 -15.26 -18.83
CA PRO A 174 1.02 -16.55 -19.24
C PRO A 174 2.11 -16.47 -20.33
N GLN A 175 2.20 -15.34 -21.05
CA GLN A 175 3.24 -15.09 -22.05
C GLN A 175 4.57 -14.63 -21.42
N TRP A 176 4.56 -14.16 -20.17
CA TRP A 176 5.72 -13.61 -19.46
C TRP A 176 6.15 -14.50 -18.28
N PHE A 177 5.19 -15.22 -17.70
CA PHE A 177 5.40 -16.06 -16.53
C PHE A 177 5.20 -17.54 -16.87
N GLY A 178 6.25 -18.34 -16.66
CA GLY A 178 6.16 -19.81 -16.80
C GLY A 178 5.31 -20.48 -15.72
N ARG A 179 4.97 -19.76 -14.64
CA ARG A 179 4.08 -20.22 -13.57
C ARG A 179 3.17 -19.07 -13.12
N MET A 180 1.87 -19.34 -13.09
CA MET A 180 0.85 -18.41 -12.62
C MET A 180 0.46 -18.74 -11.16
N PRO A 181 0.15 -17.72 -10.33
CA PRO A 181 -0.49 -17.94 -9.04
C PRO A 181 -1.77 -18.77 -9.15
N GLN A 182 -1.96 -19.70 -8.23
CA GLN A 182 -3.22 -20.45 -8.08
C GLN A 182 -4.17 -19.76 -7.12
N ALA A 183 -3.65 -19.04 -6.11
CA ALA A 183 -4.46 -18.28 -5.18
C ALA A 183 -5.30 -17.24 -5.94
N PRO A 184 -6.62 -17.11 -5.67
CA PRO A 184 -7.43 -16.09 -6.31
C PRO A 184 -7.00 -14.69 -5.92
N LEU A 185 -7.24 -13.73 -6.81
CA LEU A 185 -7.05 -12.30 -6.59
C LEU A 185 -8.38 -11.58 -6.63
N GLU A 186 -8.67 -10.78 -5.60
CA GLU A 186 -9.84 -9.93 -5.55
C GLU A 186 -9.49 -8.45 -5.40
N VAL A 187 -10.31 -7.60 -6.01
CA VAL A 187 -10.24 -6.13 -5.83
C VAL A 187 -11.36 -5.69 -4.90
N ARG A 188 -10.99 -5.11 -3.75
CA ARG A 188 -11.92 -4.66 -2.72
C ARG A 188 -11.67 -3.20 -2.33
N ARG A 189 -12.72 -2.54 -1.87
CA ARG A 189 -12.61 -1.23 -1.20
C ARG A 189 -11.98 -1.44 0.19
N VAL A 190 -11.11 -0.52 0.62
CA VAL A 190 -10.67 -0.44 2.01
C VAL A 190 -11.88 -0.31 2.93
N PRO A 191 -12.01 -1.11 4.01
CA PRO A 191 -13.13 -0.98 4.93
C PRO A 191 -13.26 0.46 5.47
N ALA A 192 -14.47 1.02 5.51
CA ALA A 192 -14.71 2.42 5.87
C ALA A 192 -14.02 2.88 7.17
N PHE A 193 -13.93 1.99 8.16
CA PHE A 193 -13.27 2.29 9.45
C PHE A 193 -11.74 2.39 9.37
N LEU A 194 -11.12 1.90 8.28
CA LEU A 194 -9.67 1.97 8.02
C LEU A 194 -9.31 3.07 7.02
N GLU A 195 -10.25 3.59 6.25
CA GLU A 195 -9.97 4.49 5.12
C GLU A 195 -9.11 5.71 5.51
N ALA A 196 -9.36 6.32 6.66
CA ALA A 196 -8.58 7.47 7.12
C ALA A 196 -7.11 7.15 7.45
N ALA A 197 -6.81 5.90 7.83
CA ALA A 197 -5.47 5.48 8.25
C ALA A 197 -4.75 4.63 7.18
N ALA A 198 -5.48 4.09 6.22
CA ALA A 198 -4.94 3.26 5.15
C ALA A 198 -4.23 4.11 4.06
N PRO A 199 -3.24 3.54 3.35
CA PRO A 199 -2.69 4.14 2.15
C PRO A 199 -3.74 4.17 1.02
N GLY A 200 -3.39 4.79 -0.12
CA GLY A 200 -4.29 4.90 -1.27
C GLY A 200 -4.64 3.55 -1.90
N ALA A 201 -3.72 2.60 -1.86
CA ALA A 201 -3.94 1.19 -2.19
C ALA A 201 -2.94 0.31 -1.43
N TYR A 202 -3.24 -0.97 -1.26
CA TYR A 202 -2.31 -1.97 -0.70
C TYR A 202 -2.75 -3.41 -0.99
N TYR A 203 -1.80 -4.32 -1.00
CA TYR A 203 -2.04 -5.75 -1.13
C TYR A 203 -2.10 -6.48 0.22
N SER A 204 -3.04 -7.42 0.34
CA SER A 204 -3.12 -8.39 1.44
C SER A 204 -2.89 -9.80 0.88
N PRO A 205 -1.89 -10.54 1.38
CA PRO A 205 -1.61 -11.91 0.95
C PRO A 205 -2.78 -12.87 1.18
N PRO A 206 -2.91 -13.94 0.37
CA PRO A 206 -3.84 -15.02 0.63
C PRO A 206 -3.48 -15.76 1.94
N ALA A 207 -4.47 -16.43 2.51
CA ALA A 207 -4.26 -17.35 3.62
C ALA A 207 -3.60 -18.65 3.12
N LEU A 208 -2.65 -19.19 3.88
CA LEU A 208 -1.93 -20.42 3.51
C LEU A 208 -2.82 -21.66 3.40
N ASP A 209 -3.96 -21.65 4.11
CA ASP A 209 -4.96 -22.71 4.07
C ASP A 209 -6.00 -22.51 2.95
N GLY A 210 -5.86 -21.46 2.14
CA GLY A 210 -6.78 -21.11 1.06
C GLY A 210 -8.10 -20.49 1.52
N SER A 211 -8.29 -20.23 2.83
CA SER A 211 -9.56 -19.70 3.36
C SER A 211 -9.87 -18.27 2.92
N THR A 212 -8.85 -17.50 2.53
CA THR A 212 -8.98 -16.12 2.06
C THR A 212 -8.09 -15.91 0.83
N PRO A 213 -8.61 -15.27 -0.24
CA PRO A 213 -7.82 -14.95 -1.42
C PRO A 213 -6.80 -13.84 -1.16
N GLY A 214 -5.92 -13.60 -2.14
CA GLY A 214 -5.15 -12.37 -2.19
C GLY A 214 -6.09 -11.19 -2.47
N ILE A 215 -5.93 -10.09 -1.76
CA ILE A 215 -6.84 -8.93 -1.89
C ILE A 215 -6.03 -7.68 -2.19
N TYR A 216 -6.29 -7.09 -3.35
CA TYR A 216 -5.87 -5.73 -3.65
C TYR A 216 -6.93 -4.76 -3.13
N TYR A 217 -6.56 -4.00 -2.11
CA TYR A 217 -7.40 -2.99 -1.50
C TYR A 217 -7.17 -1.62 -2.12
N ILE A 218 -8.26 -0.94 -2.46
CA ILE A 218 -8.23 0.45 -2.96
C ILE A 218 -9.00 1.35 -2.00
N ASN A 219 -8.37 2.45 -1.61
CA ASN A 219 -8.96 3.41 -0.70
C ASN A 219 -9.81 4.40 -1.49
N LEU A 220 -11.10 4.47 -1.17
CA LEU A 220 -12.08 5.29 -1.88
C LEU A 220 -12.51 6.53 -1.07
N ARG A 221 -11.67 6.94 -0.10
CA ARG A 221 -11.95 8.12 0.74
C ARG A 221 -11.99 9.41 -0.06
N ALA A 222 -11.03 9.57 -0.98
CA ALA A 222 -10.85 10.75 -1.80
C ALA A 222 -10.31 10.32 -3.17
N LEU A 223 -11.14 10.43 -4.21
CA LEU A 223 -10.77 9.92 -5.53
C LEU A 223 -9.71 10.76 -6.25
N GLY A 224 -9.36 11.93 -5.71
CA GLY A 224 -8.20 12.71 -6.15
C GLY A 224 -6.86 12.15 -5.69
N GLU A 225 -6.82 11.21 -4.73
CA GLU A 225 -5.57 10.57 -4.29
C GLU A 225 -5.06 9.53 -5.29
N MET A 226 -5.98 8.89 -6.01
CA MET A 226 -5.71 7.86 -7.02
C MET A 226 -6.50 8.18 -8.29
N THR A 227 -5.93 9.07 -9.10
CA THR A 227 -6.54 9.50 -10.36
C THR A 227 -6.40 8.43 -11.46
N ARG A 228 -7.01 8.67 -12.62
CA ARG A 228 -6.91 7.78 -13.80
C ARG A 228 -5.47 7.58 -14.29
N ILE A 229 -4.58 8.53 -13.98
CA ILE A 229 -3.16 8.45 -14.34
C ILE A 229 -2.30 7.80 -13.25
N ASP A 230 -2.81 7.68 -12.02
CA ASP A 230 -2.09 7.05 -10.90
C ASP A 230 -2.36 5.55 -10.78
N LEU A 231 -3.63 5.18 -10.91
CA LEU A 231 -4.09 3.81 -10.69
C LEU A 231 -3.37 2.75 -11.51
N PRO A 232 -3.10 2.92 -12.82
CA PRO A 232 -2.47 1.86 -13.61
C PRO A 232 -1.19 1.32 -12.97
N THR A 233 -0.32 2.23 -12.53
CA THR A 233 0.96 1.88 -11.91
C THR A 233 0.76 1.15 -10.59
N GLN A 234 -0.19 1.58 -9.76
CA GLN A 234 -0.51 0.91 -8.50
C GLN A 234 -1.13 -0.48 -8.72
N ASP A 235 -1.98 -0.62 -9.73
CA ASP A 235 -2.60 -1.90 -10.09
C ASP A 235 -1.53 -2.94 -10.48
N PHE A 236 -0.51 -2.51 -11.23
CA PHE A 236 0.62 -3.39 -11.59
C PHE A 236 1.50 -3.73 -10.39
N HIS A 237 1.74 -2.77 -9.49
CA HIS A 237 2.57 -2.92 -8.31
C HIS A 237 1.97 -3.84 -7.25
N GLU A 238 0.72 -3.57 -6.87
CA GLU A 238 0.05 -4.24 -5.74
C GLU A 238 -0.62 -5.54 -6.17
N ALA A 239 -1.15 -5.59 -7.39
CA ALA A 239 -1.95 -6.70 -7.86
C ALA A 239 -1.18 -7.54 -8.88
N ALA A 240 -1.40 -7.31 -10.17
CA ALA A 240 -0.89 -8.17 -11.24
C ALA A 240 -0.03 -7.35 -12.22
N PRO A 241 1.23 -7.72 -12.49
CA PRO A 241 1.94 -8.92 -12.01
C PRO A 241 2.80 -8.69 -10.75
N GLY A 242 2.47 -7.70 -9.92
CA GLY A 242 3.25 -7.31 -8.74
C GLY A 242 3.08 -8.21 -7.52
N HIS A 243 2.76 -7.63 -6.37
CA HIS A 243 2.82 -8.33 -5.08
C HIS A 243 1.96 -9.60 -5.03
N HIS A 244 0.80 -9.64 -5.69
CA HIS A 244 0.02 -10.89 -5.73
C HIS A 244 0.82 -12.04 -6.35
N PHE A 245 1.50 -11.80 -7.47
CA PHE A 245 2.27 -12.84 -8.13
C PHE A 245 3.45 -13.26 -7.27
N GLN A 246 4.23 -12.30 -6.80
CA GLN A 246 5.42 -12.56 -5.99
C GLN A 246 5.08 -13.37 -4.73
N ILE A 247 4.07 -12.93 -3.97
CA ILE A 247 3.76 -13.51 -2.67
C ILE A 247 3.00 -14.84 -2.82
N ALA A 248 2.00 -14.91 -3.69
CA ALA A 248 1.25 -16.14 -3.88
C ALA A 248 2.14 -17.27 -4.43
N LEU A 249 3.00 -16.98 -5.42
CA LEU A 249 3.94 -17.98 -5.94
C LEU A 249 4.91 -18.46 -4.87
N ALA A 250 5.46 -17.55 -4.05
CA ALA A 250 6.33 -17.93 -2.94
C ALA A 250 5.61 -18.84 -1.93
N GLN A 251 4.35 -18.54 -1.60
CA GLN A 251 3.54 -19.38 -0.74
C GLN A 251 3.22 -20.75 -1.35
N GLU A 252 3.14 -20.86 -2.68
CA GLU A 252 2.83 -22.10 -3.40
C GLU A 252 4.05 -23.01 -3.67
N LEU A 253 5.25 -22.63 -3.22
CA LEU A 253 6.46 -23.46 -3.26
C LEU A 253 6.46 -24.51 -2.13
N THR A 254 5.62 -25.53 -2.26
CA THR A 254 5.41 -26.55 -1.21
C THR A 254 6.61 -27.44 -0.93
N ASP A 255 7.60 -27.46 -1.82
CA ASP A 255 8.90 -28.11 -1.67
C ASP A 255 9.92 -27.29 -0.86
N SER A 256 9.59 -26.04 -0.51
CA SER A 256 10.43 -25.15 0.29
C SER A 256 10.01 -25.11 1.77
N PRO A 257 10.96 -24.94 2.71
CA PRO A 257 10.65 -24.72 4.13
C PRO A 257 9.66 -23.57 4.33
N LEU A 258 8.73 -23.73 5.26
CA LEU A 258 7.68 -22.74 5.53
C LEU A 258 8.27 -21.34 5.79
N LEU A 259 9.38 -21.25 6.52
CA LEU A 259 10.03 -19.97 6.80
C LEU A 259 10.44 -19.23 5.51
N LEU A 260 10.98 -19.93 4.51
CA LEU A 260 11.40 -19.33 3.25
C LEU A 260 10.23 -18.88 2.39
N ARG A 261 9.05 -19.47 2.59
CA ARG A 261 7.79 -19.09 1.91
C ARG A 261 7.13 -17.85 2.53
N LEU A 262 7.51 -17.48 3.76
CA LEU A 262 6.85 -16.43 4.55
C LEU A 262 7.75 -15.25 4.91
N VAL A 263 9.07 -15.44 4.94
CA VAL A 263 10.01 -14.35 5.20
C VAL A 263 9.91 -13.33 4.07
N SER A 264 9.86 -12.05 4.44
CA SER A 264 9.83 -10.94 3.49
C SER A 264 11.12 -10.14 3.60
N PHE A 265 11.65 -9.76 2.44
CA PHE A 265 12.80 -8.86 2.32
C PHE A 265 12.34 -7.63 1.56
N ASN A 266 12.41 -6.46 2.20
CA ASN A 266 11.81 -5.23 1.68
C ASN A 266 12.28 -4.91 0.25
N ALA A 267 13.59 -4.89 -0.01
CA ALA A 267 14.11 -4.67 -1.36
C ALA A 267 13.68 -5.70 -2.42
N TYR A 268 13.48 -6.97 -2.03
CA TYR A 268 12.99 -7.99 -2.96
C TYR A 268 11.51 -7.78 -3.29
N SER A 269 10.67 -7.58 -2.26
CA SER A 269 9.22 -7.41 -2.45
C SER A 269 8.88 -6.10 -3.14
N GLU A 270 9.41 -4.97 -2.66
CA GLU A 270 9.17 -3.65 -3.27
C GLU A 270 9.86 -3.55 -4.63
N GLY A 271 11.09 -4.07 -4.73
CA GLY A 271 11.82 -4.13 -6.01
C GLY A 271 11.06 -4.92 -7.07
N TRP A 272 10.43 -6.04 -6.70
CA TRP A 272 9.51 -6.78 -7.59
C TRP A 272 8.31 -5.93 -8.00
N GLY A 273 7.69 -5.20 -7.08
CA GLY A 273 6.58 -4.29 -7.39
C GLY A 273 6.99 -3.23 -8.42
N LEU A 274 8.16 -2.60 -8.24
CA LEU A 274 8.70 -1.63 -9.22
C LEU A 274 9.01 -2.29 -10.57
N TYR A 275 9.60 -3.50 -10.54
CA TYR A 275 9.87 -4.27 -11.75
C TYR A 275 8.57 -4.63 -12.51
N ALA A 276 7.50 -5.00 -11.79
CA ALA A 276 6.22 -5.35 -12.37
C ALA A 276 5.58 -4.18 -13.13
N GLU A 277 5.79 -2.95 -12.66
CA GLU A 277 5.34 -1.75 -13.36
C GLU A 277 6.12 -1.49 -14.66
N GLU A 278 7.44 -1.65 -14.61
CA GLU A 278 8.30 -1.53 -15.79
C GLU A 278 7.97 -2.62 -16.81
N LEU A 279 7.79 -3.86 -16.36
CA LEU A 279 7.31 -4.96 -17.19
C LEU A 279 5.98 -4.61 -17.85
N ALA A 280 5.03 -3.99 -17.14
CA ALA A 280 3.76 -3.58 -17.76
C ALA A 280 3.95 -2.52 -18.87
N ASP A 281 4.85 -1.54 -18.69
CA ASP A 281 5.21 -0.56 -19.75
C ASP A 281 5.84 -1.27 -20.95
N GLU A 282 6.82 -2.15 -20.73
CA GLU A 282 7.50 -2.93 -21.77
C GLU A 282 6.54 -3.84 -22.55
N GLN A 283 5.52 -4.37 -21.87
CA GLN A 283 4.46 -5.17 -22.49
C GLN A 283 3.35 -4.30 -23.12
N GLY A 284 3.53 -2.98 -23.24
CA GLY A 284 2.65 -2.12 -24.00
C GLY A 284 1.31 -1.79 -23.31
N PHE A 285 1.22 -1.89 -21.98
CA PHE A 285 0.00 -1.45 -21.28
C PHE A 285 -0.26 0.06 -21.36
N HIS A 286 0.76 0.82 -21.75
CA HIS A 286 0.66 2.25 -22.03
C HIS A 286 0.71 2.58 -23.53
N GLU A 287 0.68 1.57 -24.41
CA GLU A 287 0.66 1.80 -25.85
C GLU A 287 -0.66 2.49 -26.26
N GLY A 288 -0.56 3.59 -27.01
CA GLY A 288 -1.69 4.43 -27.35
C GLY A 288 -2.22 5.32 -26.20
N ASP A 289 -1.64 5.24 -25.00
CA ASP A 289 -1.99 6.07 -23.84
C ASP A 289 -0.77 6.85 -23.31
N PRO A 290 -0.37 7.95 -24.00
CA PRO A 290 0.79 8.73 -23.59
C PRO A 290 0.63 9.36 -22.20
N VAL A 291 -0.60 9.61 -21.76
CA VAL A 291 -0.88 10.18 -20.44
C VAL A 291 -0.72 9.12 -19.35
N GLY A 292 -1.22 7.90 -19.57
CA GLY A 292 -0.97 6.77 -18.68
C GLY A 292 0.52 6.51 -18.50
N ARG A 293 1.32 6.62 -19.57
CA ARG A 293 2.79 6.50 -19.48
C ARG A 293 3.44 7.61 -18.65
N ILE A 294 2.94 8.85 -18.74
CA ILE A 294 3.39 9.95 -17.86
C ILE A 294 3.08 9.63 -16.40
N GLY A 295 1.92 9.02 -16.11
CA GLY A 295 1.55 8.49 -14.80
C GLY A 295 2.61 7.53 -14.24
N PHE A 296 2.98 6.52 -15.02
CA PHE A 296 4.05 5.58 -14.69
C PHE A 296 5.38 6.29 -14.39
N LEU A 297 5.86 7.14 -15.30
CA LEU A 297 7.11 7.86 -15.11
C LEU A 297 7.11 8.78 -13.88
N ARG A 298 5.96 9.40 -13.56
CA ARG A 298 5.79 10.21 -12.34
C ARG A 298 5.95 9.35 -11.09
N TRP A 299 5.37 8.16 -11.04
CA TRP A 299 5.52 7.23 -9.92
C TRP A 299 6.96 6.72 -9.76
N GLN A 300 7.64 6.45 -10.88
CA GLN A 300 9.07 6.16 -10.87
C GLN A 300 9.89 7.33 -10.34
N LEU A 301 9.54 8.58 -10.71
CA LEU A 301 10.22 9.78 -10.23
C LEU A 301 10.02 9.96 -8.73
N TRP A 302 8.80 9.72 -8.24
CA TRP A 302 8.50 9.79 -6.82
C TRP A 302 9.32 8.78 -6.01
N ARG A 303 9.50 7.55 -6.52
CA ARG A 303 10.36 6.53 -5.89
C ARG A 303 11.84 6.90 -5.95
N ALA A 304 12.32 7.41 -7.08
CA ALA A 304 13.70 7.89 -7.20
C ALA A 304 13.99 9.05 -6.23
N ALA A 305 13.02 9.96 -6.03
CA ALA A 305 13.13 11.05 -5.07
C ALA A 305 13.24 10.54 -3.62
N ARG A 306 12.64 9.40 -3.27
CA ARG A 306 12.79 8.80 -1.93
C ARG A 306 14.24 8.45 -1.61
N LEU A 307 15.00 7.93 -2.58
CA LEU A 307 16.43 7.63 -2.38
C LEU A 307 17.19 8.91 -2.00
N VAL A 308 16.87 10.02 -2.65
CA VAL A 308 17.51 11.33 -2.43
C VAL A 308 17.10 11.93 -1.08
N VAL A 309 15.80 11.94 -0.77
CA VAL A 309 15.27 12.57 0.46
C VAL A 309 15.65 11.75 1.69
N ASP A 310 15.52 10.42 1.66
CA ASP A 310 15.86 9.56 2.80
C ASP A 310 17.34 9.68 3.19
N THR A 311 18.24 9.53 2.22
CA THR A 311 19.68 9.72 2.44
C THR A 311 20.03 11.18 2.71
N GLY A 312 19.28 12.13 2.16
CA GLY A 312 19.41 13.56 2.43
C GLY A 312 19.21 13.87 3.91
N LEU A 313 18.06 13.45 4.45
CA LEU A 313 17.71 13.64 5.87
C LEU A 313 18.66 12.86 6.79
N HIS A 314 18.96 11.60 6.47
CA HIS A 314 19.62 10.71 7.42
C HIS A 314 21.15 10.67 7.31
N ALA A 315 21.73 11.19 6.22
CA ALA A 315 23.18 11.19 6.02
C ALA A 315 23.77 12.52 5.50
N GLN A 316 22.98 13.37 4.82
CA GLN A 316 23.46 14.67 4.31
C GLN A 316 23.10 15.86 5.21
N GLY A 317 22.28 15.65 6.23
CA GLY A 317 21.87 16.69 7.18
C GLY A 317 20.86 17.69 6.62
N TRP A 318 19.98 17.24 5.73
CA TRP A 318 18.85 18.03 5.22
C TRP A 318 17.75 18.25 6.26
#